data_AF-A0A6B3D1K5-F1
#
_entry.id   AF-A0A6B3D1K5-F1
#
_cell.length_a   1.000
_cell.length_b   1.000
_cell.length_c   1.000
_cell.angle_alpha   90.00
_cell.angle_beta   90.00
_cell.angle_gamma   90.00
#
_symmetry.space_group_name_H-M   'P 1'
#
loop_
_entity.id
_entity.type
_entity.pdbx_description
1 polymer ?
#
loop_
_entity_poly.entity_id
_entity_poly.type
_entity_poly.pdbx_seq_one_letter_code
_entity_poly.pdbx_strand_id
1 'polypeptide(L)'
;TCRNDGRACNCPGMPFLVTWFEEAANTLRALGDDAFTGIAQEARSAGISLIVSLQRPSYDQMSTSTRASLPSVVALGCDPRDEG
;
A
#
# COMPACT_ATOMS: atom_id res chain seq x y z
N THR A 1 13.24 -11.80 -0.40
CA THR A 1 13.54 -12.59 0.82
C THR A 1 14.71 -13.51 0.51
N CYS A 2 15.65 -13.70 1.45
CA CYS A 2 16.80 -14.60 1.28
C CYS A 2 16.46 -16.07 1.66
N ARG A 3 15.20 -16.39 1.96
CA ARG A 3 14.75 -17.73 2.30
C ARG A 3 14.10 -18.40 1.09
N ASN A 4 14.45 -19.66 0.83
CA ASN A 4 13.86 -20.46 -0.24
C ASN A 4 12.40 -20.88 0.04
N ASP A 5 11.91 -20.71 1.27
CA ASP A 5 10.54 -21.07 1.68
C ASP A 5 9.50 -19.96 1.44
N GLY A 6 9.90 -18.84 0.82
CA GLY A 6 9.04 -17.71 0.51
C GLY A 6 8.58 -16.88 1.71
N ARG A 7 9.01 -17.22 2.94
CA ARG A 7 8.70 -16.45 4.15
C ARG A 7 9.54 -15.18 4.21
N ALA A 8 9.09 -14.20 5.00
CA ALA A 8 9.90 -13.04 5.34
C ALA A 8 11.28 -13.50 5.87
N CYS A 9 12.36 -12.83 5.46
CA CYS A 9 13.71 -13.34 5.71
C CYS A 9 14.02 -13.46 7.22
N ASN A 10 13.42 -12.60 8.05
CA ASN A 10 13.62 -12.53 9.50
C ASN A 10 15.11 -12.62 9.89
N CYS A 11 15.98 -11.98 9.09
CA CYS A 11 17.40 -11.90 9.40
C CYS A 11 17.55 -11.21 10.77
N PRO A 12 18.55 -11.58 11.58
CA PRO A 12 18.80 -10.89 12.85
C PRO A 12 18.86 -9.37 12.64
N GLY A 13 17.99 -8.63 13.34
CA GLY A 13 17.89 -7.17 13.21
C GLY A 13 17.00 -6.63 12.07
N MET A 14 16.40 -7.50 11.24
CA MET A 14 15.52 -7.11 10.12
C MET A 14 14.14 -7.79 10.24
N PRO A 15 13.28 -7.33 11.18
CA PRO A 15 11.93 -7.86 11.31
C PRO A 15 11.07 -7.50 10.10
N PHE A 16 10.09 -8.35 9.81
CA PHE A 16 9.04 -8.00 8.85
C PHE A 16 8.18 -6.87 9.42
N LEU A 17 7.93 -5.83 8.62
CA LEU A 17 7.12 -4.69 9.04
C LEU A 17 5.73 -4.79 8.43
N VAL A 18 4.70 -4.54 9.24
CA VAL A 18 3.34 -4.29 8.78
C VAL A 18 3.04 -2.83 9.07
N THR A 19 2.77 -2.06 8.01
CA THR A 19 2.41 -0.65 8.12
C THR A 19 0.96 -0.47 7.72
N TRP A 20 0.21 0.32 8.49
CA TRP A 20 -1.18 0.64 8.18
C TRP A 20 -1.34 2.15 8.02
N PHE A 21 -1.76 2.56 6.83
CA PHE A 21 -2.18 3.91 6.49
C PHE A 21 -3.70 3.99 6.59
N GLU A 22 -4.18 4.46 7.72
CA GLU A 22 -5.61 4.70 7.97
C GLU A 22 -6.04 6.00 7.25
N GLU A 23 -7.21 5.96 6.61
CA GLU A 23 -7.76 7.03 5.75
C GLU A 23 -6.68 7.83 4.98
N ALA A 24 -5.92 7.14 4.15
CA ALA A 24 -4.65 7.64 3.62
C ALA A 24 -4.81 8.76 2.57
N ALA A 25 -6.03 9.15 2.19
CA ALA A 25 -6.30 10.08 1.09
C ALA A 25 -5.47 11.38 1.19
N ASN A 26 -5.49 12.03 2.35
CA ASN A 26 -4.74 13.27 2.56
C ASN A 26 -3.23 13.04 2.61
N THR A 27 -2.80 11.93 3.21
CA THR A 27 -1.38 11.56 3.30
C THR A 27 -0.79 11.30 1.92
N LEU A 28 -1.49 10.53 1.08
CA LEU A 28 -1.07 10.22 -0.29
C LEU A 28 -0.97 11.50 -1.12
N ARG A 29 -1.97 12.39 -1.02
CA ARG A 29 -1.96 13.70 -1.67
C ARG A 29 -0.77 14.56 -1.23
N ALA A 30 -0.46 14.59 0.06
CA ALA A 30 0.63 15.39 0.61
C ALA A 30 2.02 14.83 0.27
N LEU A 31 2.16 13.50 0.21
CA LEU A 31 3.42 12.83 -0.14
C LEU A 31 3.77 12.99 -1.63
N GLY A 32 2.74 13.11 -2.47
CA GLY A 32 2.86 13.10 -3.93
C GLY A 32 2.88 11.68 -4.51
N ASP A 33 2.39 11.56 -5.73
CA ASP A 33 2.15 10.27 -6.39
C ASP A 33 3.43 9.42 -6.56
N ASP A 34 4.55 10.05 -6.91
CA ASP A 34 5.80 9.34 -7.19
C ASP A 34 6.40 8.73 -5.92
N ALA A 35 6.34 9.44 -4.80
CA ALA A 35 6.94 9.01 -3.54
C ALA A 35 6.25 7.74 -3.00
N PHE A 36 4.92 7.76 -2.94
CA PHE A 36 4.18 6.60 -2.43
C PHE A 36 4.21 5.42 -3.42
N THR A 37 4.20 5.70 -4.72
CA THR A 37 4.38 4.65 -5.74
C THR A 37 5.72 3.94 -5.59
N GLY A 38 6.82 4.68 -5.38
CA GLY A 38 8.13 4.09 -5.11
C GLY A 38 8.15 3.22 -3.85
N ILE A 39 7.57 3.72 -2.75
CA ILE A 39 7.41 2.95 -1.49
C ILE A 39 6.65 1.64 -1.76
N ALA A 40 5.53 1.69 -2.47
CA ALA A 40 4.71 0.52 -2.77
C ALA A 40 5.45 -0.52 -3.63
N GLN A 41 6.24 -0.06 -4.61
CA GLN A 41 7.03 -0.94 -5.48
C GLN A 41 8.16 -1.65 -4.73
N GLU A 42 8.81 -0.97 -3.78
CA GLU A 42 9.98 -1.50 -3.08
C GLU A 42 9.66 -2.28 -1.79
N ALA A 43 8.51 -2.01 -1.16
CA ALA A 43 8.10 -2.55 0.14
C ALA A 43 8.23 -4.09 0.23
N ARG A 44 7.78 -4.81 -0.79
CA ARG A 44 7.82 -6.28 -0.82
C ARG A 44 9.24 -6.82 -0.67
N SER A 45 10.19 -6.23 -1.40
CA SER A 45 11.59 -6.65 -1.39
C SER A 45 12.27 -6.28 -0.07
N ALA A 46 11.87 -5.16 0.53
CA ALA A 46 12.31 -4.71 1.86
C ALA A 46 11.73 -5.53 3.02
N GLY A 47 10.75 -6.41 2.78
CA GLY A 47 10.07 -7.15 3.85
C GLY A 47 9.05 -6.30 4.60
N ILE A 48 8.31 -5.45 3.88
CA ILE A 48 7.27 -4.57 4.40
C ILE A 48 5.94 -4.89 3.70
N SER A 49 4.88 -5.07 4.48
CA SER A 49 3.49 -5.10 4.01
C SER A 49 2.84 -3.74 4.24
N LEU A 50 2.31 -3.15 3.17
CA LEU A 50 1.50 -1.94 3.24
C LEU A 50 0.02 -2.30 3.28
N ILE A 51 -0.69 -1.81 4.29
CA ILE A 51 -2.15 -1.83 4.38
C ILE A 51 -2.62 -0.39 4.22
N VAL A 52 -3.44 -0.14 3.22
CA VAL A 52 -3.97 1.20 2.93
C VAL A 52 -5.49 1.11 2.94
N SER A 53 -6.14 1.91 3.77
CA SER A 53 -7.60 2.03 3.83
C SER A 53 -8.04 3.41 3.35
N LEU A 54 -9.13 3.44 2.59
CA LEU A 54 -9.78 4.64 2.06
C LEU A 54 -11.29 4.49 2.22
N GLN A 55 -11.98 5.54 2.67
CA GLN A 55 -13.44 5.62 2.68
C GLN A 55 -14.01 6.01 1.31
N ARG A 56 -13.22 6.74 0.51
CA ARG A 56 -13.59 7.17 -0.85
C ARG A 56 -12.48 6.80 -1.84
N PRO A 57 -12.55 5.62 -2.48
CA PRO A 57 -11.49 5.10 -3.34
C PRO A 57 -11.55 5.71 -4.76
N SER A 58 -11.30 7.01 -4.89
CA SER A 58 -11.34 7.73 -6.18
C SER A 58 -9.95 8.00 -6.77
N TYR A 59 -9.88 8.19 -8.09
CA TYR A 59 -8.60 8.30 -8.85
C TYR A 59 -7.81 9.56 -8.50
N ASP A 60 -8.47 10.55 -7.92
CA ASP A 60 -7.89 11.76 -7.36
C ASP A 60 -7.22 11.54 -5.98
N GLN A 61 -7.51 10.44 -5.27
CA GLN A 61 -6.90 10.12 -3.96
C GLN A 61 -5.76 9.12 -4.07
N MET A 62 -5.76 8.28 -5.11
CA MET A 62 -4.70 7.32 -5.37
C MET A 62 -4.54 7.11 -6.87
N SER A 63 -3.36 7.46 -7.39
CA SER A 63 -3.04 7.31 -8.80
C SER A 63 -3.13 5.86 -9.29
N THR A 64 -3.36 5.68 -10.59
CA THR A 64 -3.37 4.37 -11.24
C THR A 64 -2.07 3.60 -11.02
N SER A 65 -0.92 4.30 -11.05
CA SER A 65 0.40 3.72 -10.82
C SER A 65 0.57 3.17 -9.40
N THR A 66 0.08 3.92 -8.40
CA THR A 66 0.08 3.45 -7.01
C THR A 66 -0.82 2.22 -6.85
N ARG A 67 -2.05 2.25 -7.39
CA ARG A 67 -2.99 1.10 -7.31
C ARG A 67 -2.41 -0.15 -7.95
N ALA A 68 -1.76 -0.02 -9.10
CA ALA A 68 -1.09 -1.15 -9.76
C ALA A 68 0.00 -1.79 -8.89
N SER A 69 0.59 -1.02 -7.97
CA SER A 69 1.60 -1.49 -7.01
C SER A 69 0.99 -2.10 -5.73
N LEU A 70 -0.34 -2.00 -5.56
CA LEU A 70 -1.12 -2.57 -4.46
C LEU A 70 -2.16 -3.59 -5.00
N PRO A 71 -1.72 -4.76 -5.50
CA PRO A 71 -2.58 -5.68 -6.24
C PRO A 71 -3.63 -6.41 -5.38
N SER A 72 -3.49 -6.39 -4.06
CA SER A 72 -4.45 -7.01 -3.14
C SER A 72 -5.44 -5.96 -2.65
N VAL A 73 -6.70 -6.08 -3.09
CA VAL A 73 -7.77 -5.12 -2.80
C VAL A 73 -8.91 -5.83 -2.08
N VAL A 74 -9.42 -5.19 -1.02
CA VAL A 74 -10.65 -5.58 -0.32
C VAL A 74 -11.59 -4.38 -0.38
N ALA A 75 -12.73 -4.55 -1.05
CA ALA A 75 -13.80 -3.55 -1.08
C ALA A 75 -14.91 -3.97 -0.09
N LEU A 76 -15.32 -3.03 0.76
CA LEU A 76 -16.37 -3.22 1.77
C LEU A 76 -17.44 -2.17 1.55
N GLY A 77 -18.72 -2.56 1.57
CA GLY A 77 -19.86 -1.62 1.68
C GLY A 77 -19.82 -0.35 0.83
N CYS A 78 -19.18 -0.36 -0.35
CA CYS A 78 -18.99 0.84 -1.17
C CYS A 78 -20.31 1.28 -1.80
N ASP A 79 -20.62 2.57 -1.70
CA ASP A 79 -21.72 3.17 -2.45
C ASP A 79 -21.20 3.74 -3.78
N PRO A 80 -21.93 3.60 -4.90
CA PRO A 80 -21.54 4.21 -6.18
C PRO A 80 -21.34 5.74 -6.11
N ARG A 81 -21.92 6.43 -5.11
CA ARG A 81 -21.71 7.87 -4.88
C ARG A 81 -20.35 8.18 -4.25
N ASP A 82 -19.68 7.18 -3.68
CA ASP A 82 -18.35 7.31 -3.09
C ASP A 82 -17.23 7.06 -4.12
N GLU A 83 -17.60 6.58 -5.33
CA GLU A 83 -16.73 6.54 -6.50
C GLU A 83 -16.72 7.92 -7.16
N GLY A 84 -15.72 8.73 -6.80
CA GLY A 84 -15.37 9.97 -7.50
C GLY A 84 -14.62 9.72 -8.80
#